data_AF-A0AA40YGW4-F1
#
_entry.id   AF-A0AA40YGW4-F1
#
_cell.length_a   1.000
_cell.length_b   1.000
_cell.length_c   1.000
_cell.angle_alpha   90.00
_cell.angle_beta   90.00
_cell.angle_gamma   90.00
#
_symmetry.space_group_name_H-M   'P 1'
#
loop_
_entity.id
_entity.type
_entity.pdbx_description
1 polymer ?
#
loop_
_entity_poly.entity_id
_entity_poly.type
_entity_poly.pdbx_seq_one_letter_code
_entity_poly.pdbx_strand_id
1 'polypeptide(L)'
;MTSPAVTAPGRPGGHADPHPTPPARARRELRAIHALVHRDLLRLSSQRTHTALTLIQPVLYLFILGGGLAALIPTATLGVGYQTYLFPGMLMMTVQSPAIMVGIRLITDRQTGYLRELLMAPVSRATLLLGNCAGGTVVATVQGAVLLALAGAVGLPYDPLLLALLLTGVILTSFTITALALALAVSLARAELFHMLLGLVMMPLLFLSGGFFPLDNLPGWARGLSALNPLAYGVDLLRRSIGLRVPDQPPTAAIEWLGHHPPLLLEAAVLLTAGVLALLYATRRFSRPE
;
A
#
# COMPACT_ATOMS: atom_id res chain seq x y z
N MET A 1 58.08 -32.18 41.32
CA MET A 1 58.36 -32.98 40.11
C MET A 1 57.48 -34.23 40.22
N THR A 2 56.51 -34.59 39.38
CA THR A 2 55.97 -34.13 38.09
C THR A 2 54.60 -34.80 38.00
N SER A 3 53.52 -34.04 37.80
CA SER A 3 52.16 -34.58 37.60
C SER A 3 52.04 -35.11 36.16
N PRO A 4 51.42 -36.29 35.92
CA PRO A 4 51.30 -36.83 34.56
C PRO A 4 50.21 -36.10 33.78
N ALA A 5 50.56 -35.67 32.57
CA ALA A 5 49.68 -34.99 31.64
C ALA A 5 48.53 -35.89 31.20
N VAL A 6 47.29 -35.42 31.39
CA VAL A 6 46.08 -35.99 30.80
C VAL A 6 46.02 -35.58 29.33
N THR A 7 46.20 -36.56 28.45
CA THR A 7 46.06 -36.43 27.00
C THR A 7 44.58 -36.25 26.64
N ALA A 8 44.22 -35.07 26.13
CA ALA A 8 42.86 -34.82 25.63
C ALA A 8 42.61 -35.59 24.32
N PRO A 9 41.44 -36.23 24.12
CA PRO A 9 41.09 -36.89 22.87
C PRO A 9 40.83 -35.84 21.76
N GLY A 10 41.38 -36.10 20.57
CA GLY A 10 41.27 -35.24 19.40
C GLY A 10 39.82 -34.95 19.01
N ARG A 11 39.53 -33.66 18.72
CA ARG A 11 38.24 -33.23 18.18
C ARG A 11 38.06 -33.84 16.77
N PRO A 12 37.00 -34.63 16.51
CA PRO A 12 36.70 -35.06 15.15
C PRO A 12 36.28 -33.85 14.31
N GLY A 13 36.64 -33.94 13.02
CA GLY A 13 36.69 -32.88 12.02
C GLY A 13 35.50 -31.92 11.98
N GLY A 14 35.84 -30.65 11.70
CA GLY A 14 34.89 -29.61 11.35
C GLY A 14 33.96 -30.10 10.26
N HIS A 15 32.70 -30.34 10.64
CA HIS A 15 31.61 -30.44 9.69
C HIS A 15 31.45 -29.03 9.11
N ALA A 16 32.01 -28.81 7.93
CA ALA A 16 31.62 -27.70 7.11
C ALA A 16 30.13 -27.86 6.83
N ASP A 17 29.30 -27.01 7.46
CA ASP A 17 27.88 -26.97 7.19
C ASP A 17 27.69 -26.85 5.67
N PRO A 18 26.95 -27.77 5.02
CA PRO A 18 26.77 -27.73 3.59
C PRO A 18 26.03 -26.44 3.25
N HIS A 19 26.69 -25.56 2.48
CA HIS A 19 26.05 -24.39 1.91
C HIS A 19 24.75 -24.85 1.22
N PRO A 20 23.57 -24.38 1.67
CA PRO A 20 22.31 -24.86 1.14
C PRO A 20 22.26 -24.59 -0.37
N THR A 21 21.95 -25.63 -1.15
CA THR A 21 21.88 -25.53 -2.60
C THR A 21 20.87 -24.42 -3.01
N PRO A 22 21.16 -23.64 -4.07
CA PRO A 22 20.33 -22.51 -4.50
C PRO A 22 18.80 -22.79 -4.58
N PRO A 23 18.32 -23.97 -5.07
CA PRO A 23 16.88 -24.26 -5.07
C PRO A 23 16.28 -24.44 -3.66
N ALA A 24 17.05 -24.88 -2.67
CA ALA A 24 16.60 -25.01 -1.29
C ALA A 24 16.44 -23.63 -0.60
N ARG A 25 17.26 -22.65 -1.00
CA ARG A 25 17.15 -21.26 -0.51
C ARG A 25 15.91 -20.55 -1.05
N ALA A 26 15.69 -20.60 -2.36
CA ALA A 26 14.50 -19.99 -2.99
C ALA A 26 13.18 -20.57 -2.44
N ARG A 27 13.11 -21.88 -2.22
CA ARG A 27 11.94 -22.53 -1.60
C ARG A 27 11.71 -22.09 -0.15
N ARG A 28 12.78 -21.86 0.64
CA ARG A 28 12.65 -21.32 2.01
C ARG A 28 12.17 -19.87 1.99
N GLU A 29 12.70 -19.04 1.10
CA GLU A 29 12.28 -17.64 0.97
C GLU A 29 10.81 -17.53 0.54
N LEU A 30 10.36 -18.35 -0.43
CA LEU A 30 8.97 -18.40 -0.84
C LEU A 30 8.04 -18.87 0.29
N ARG A 31 8.45 -19.89 1.06
CA ARG A 31 7.69 -20.35 2.24
C ARG A 31 7.60 -19.28 3.32
N ALA A 32 8.66 -18.51 3.54
CA ALA A 32 8.66 -17.40 4.48
C ALA A 32 7.71 -16.28 4.04
N ILE A 33 7.72 -15.90 2.76
CA ILE A 33 6.78 -14.93 2.20
C ILE A 33 5.34 -15.42 2.37
N HIS A 34 5.06 -16.67 1.98
CA HIS A 34 3.73 -17.26 2.12
C HIS A 34 3.27 -17.30 3.59
N ALA A 35 4.15 -17.66 4.51
CA ALA A 35 3.83 -17.67 5.95
C ALA A 35 3.52 -16.27 6.48
N LEU A 36 4.25 -15.24 6.04
CA LEU A 36 3.98 -13.84 6.41
C LEU A 36 2.62 -13.37 5.86
N VAL A 37 2.35 -13.66 4.58
CA VAL A 37 1.06 -13.32 3.95
C VAL A 37 -0.08 -14.04 4.68
N HIS A 38 0.07 -15.32 4.98
CA HIS A 38 -0.92 -16.10 5.72
C HIS A 38 -1.14 -15.55 7.13
N ARG A 39 -0.07 -15.15 7.82
CA ARG A 39 -0.13 -14.48 9.13
C ARG A 39 -0.94 -13.19 9.07
N ASP A 40 -0.74 -12.37 8.04
CA ASP A 40 -1.46 -11.11 7.89
C ASP A 40 -2.94 -11.33 7.54
N LEU A 41 -3.26 -12.37 6.75
CA LEU A 41 -4.65 -12.80 6.52
C LEU A 41 -5.34 -13.31 7.78
N LEU A 42 -4.64 -14.10 8.61
CA LEU A 42 -5.15 -14.53 9.92
C LEU A 42 -5.36 -13.34 10.87
N ARG A 43 -4.47 -12.34 10.84
CA ARG A 43 -4.66 -11.11 11.62
C ARG A 43 -5.88 -10.33 11.15
N LEU A 44 -6.11 -10.23 9.85
CA LEU A 44 -7.29 -9.59 9.28
C LEU A 44 -8.58 -10.28 9.79
N SER A 45 -8.60 -11.61 9.80
CA SER A 45 -9.76 -12.39 10.25
C SER A 45 -9.94 -12.42 11.78
N SER A 46 -8.87 -12.22 12.54
CA SER A 46 -8.89 -12.15 14.00
C SER A 46 -9.27 -10.74 14.49
N GLN A 47 -8.80 -9.68 13.82
CA GLN A 47 -9.08 -8.29 14.16
C GLN A 47 -10.32 -7.75 13.42
N ARG A 48 -11.44 -8.49 13.52
CA ARG A 48 -12.68 -8.18 12.81
C ARG A 48 -13.22 -6.80 13.17
N THR A 49 -13.23 -6.47 14.45
CA THR A 49 -13.75 -5.18 14.95
C THR A 49 -12.95 -4.01 14.41
N HIS A 50 -11.61 -4.08 14.49
CA HIS A 50 -10.75 -3.02 13.95
C HIS A 50 -10.94 -2.86 12.44
N THR A 51 -10.92 -3.97 11.70
CA THR A 51 -11.11 -3.98 10.24
C THR A 51 -12.47 -3.40 9.85
N ALA A 52 -13.53 -3.77 10.57
CA ALA A 52 -14.86 -3.23 10.35
C ALA A 52 -14.89 -1.72 10.61
N LEU A 53 -14.32 -1.25 11.73
CA LEU A 53 -14.26 0.18 12.05
C LEU A 53 -13.50 0.99 10.98
N THR A 54 -12.36 0.47 10.50
CA THR A 54 -11.60 1.13 9.43
C THR A 54 -12.34 1.16 8.09
N LEU A 55 -13.25 0.22 7.84
CA LEU A 55 -14.08 0.20 6.64
C LEU A 55 -15.33 1.09 6.78
N ILE A 56 -15.89 1.17 7.99
CA ILE A 56 -17.06 1.99 8.28
C ILE A 56 -16.76 3.46 8.01
N GLN A 57 -15.56 3.96 8.34
CA GLN A 57 -15.19 5.36 8.11
C GLN A 57 -15.30 5.81 6.64
N PRO A 58 -14.62 5.18 5.66
CA PRO A 58 -14.74 5.58 4.25
C PRO A 58 -16.14 5.34 3.68
N VAL A 59 -16.87 4.33 4.15
CA VAL A 59 -18.28 4.11 3.77
C VAL A 59 -19.16 5.26 4.27
N LEU A 60 -19.03 5.64 5.54
CA LEU A 60 -19.76 6.77 6.11
C LEU A 60 -19.41 8.06 5.37
N TYR A 61 -18.14 8.31 5.08
CA TYR A 61 -17.74 9.49 4.32
C TYR A 61 -18.31 9.47 2.89
N LEU A 62 -18.34 8.32 2.23
CA LEU A 62 -18.94 8.18 0.91
C LEU A 62 -20.43 8.55 0.91
N PHE A 63 -21.21 8.07 1.88
CA PHE A 63 -22.65 8.35 1.93
C PHE A 63 -22.98 9.74 2.51
N ILE A 64 -22.30 10.17 3.56
CA ILE A 64 -22.54 11.47 4.21
C ILE A 64 -22.01 12.60 3.33
N LEU A 65 -20.75 12.52 2.90
CA LEU A 65 -20.17 13.55 2.04
C LEU A 65 -20.78 13.46 0.64
N GLY A 66 -20.87 12.25 0.08
CA GLY A 66 -21.43 12.04 -1.25
C GLY A 66 -22.91 12.39 -1.36
N GLY A 67 -23.73 12.04 -0.37
CA GLY A 67 -25.14 12.41 -0.33
C GLY A 67 -25.38 13.85 0.14
N GLY A 68 -24.68 14.29 1.18
CA GLY A 68 -24.85 15.62 1.78
C GLY A 68 -24.36 16.76 0.89
N LEU A 69 -23.19 16.61 0.25
CA LEU A 69 -22.70 17.61 -0.71
C LEU A 69 -23.28 17.46 -2.12
N ALA A 70 -23.90 16.33 -2.47
CA ALA A 70 -24.61 16.24 -3.75
C ALA A 70 -25.71 17.30 -3.90
N ALA A 71 -26.30 17.77 -2.80
CA ALA A 71 -27.28 18.87 -2.81
C ALA A 71 -26.64 20.25 -3.03
N LEU A 72 -25.35 20.42 -2.69
CA LEU A 72 -24.62 21.68 -2.75
C LEU A 72 -23.81 21.84 -4.05
N ILE A 73 -23.37 20.74 -4.64
CA ILE A 73 -22.58 20.71 -5.86
C ILE A 73 -23.49 20.22 -7.00
N PRO A 74 -23.94 21.09 -7.91
CA PRO A 74 -24.80 20.69 -9.01
C PRO A 74 -24.12 19.61 -9.85
N THR A 75 -24.85 18.56 -10.22
CA THR A 75 -24.40 17.52 -11.17
C THR A 75 -23.87 18.13 -12.47
N ALA A 76 -24.37 19.30 -12.88
CA ALA A 76 -23.90 20.06 -14.02
C ALA A 76 -22.43 20.51 -13.93
N THR A 77 -21.86 20.69 -12.73
CA THR A 77 -20.46 21.11 -12.56
C THR A 77 -19.46 19.97 -12.65
N LEU A 78 -19.88 18.72 -12.40
CA LEU A 78 -19.02 17.54 -12.40
C LEU A 78 -19.34 16.56 -13.54
N GLY A 79 -20.49 16.74 -14.21
CA GLY A 79 -21.01 15.82 -15.23
C GLY A 79 -21.48 14.47 -14.69
N VAL A 80 -21.31 14.19 -13.40
CA VAL A 80 -21.64 12.92 -12.74
C VAL A 80 -22.19 13.16 -11.34
N GLY A 81 -22.90 12.17 -10.78
CA GLY A 81 -23.30 12.20 -9.37
C GLY A 81 -22.08 12.33 -8.45
N TYR A 82 -22.15 13.22 -7.45
CA TYR A 82 -21.02 13.48 -6.55
C TYR A 82 -20.54 12.23 -5.80
N GLN A 83 -21.45 11.30 -5.50
CA GLN A 83 -21.10 9.99 -4.93
C GLN A 83 -20.17 9.18 -5.85
N THR A 84 -20.49 9.11 -7.16
CA THR A 84 -19.66 8.42 -8.15
C THR A 84 -18.32 9.11 -8.36
N TYR A 85 -18.31 10.44 -8.27
CA TYR A 85 -17.06 11.22 -8.29
C TYR A 85 -16.15 10.93 -7.10
N LEU A 86 -16.70 10.78 -5.89
CA LEU A 86 -15.94 10.53 -4.66
C LEU A 86 -15.45 9.08 -4.53
N PHE A 87 -16.09 8.13 -5.21
CA PHE A 87 -15.85 6.71 -5.03
C PHE A 87 -14.38 6.28 -5.19
N PRO A 88 -13.64 6.69 -6.23
CA PRO A 88 -12.20 6.40 -6.36
C PRO A 88 -11.36 6.94 -5.19
N GLY A 89 -11.70 8.12 -4.67
CA GLY A 89 -11.03 8.73 -3.52
C GLY A 89 -11.25 7.91 -2.25
N MET A 90 -12.48 7.45 -2.02
CA MET A 90 -12.82 6.60 -0.87
C MET A 90 -12.16 5.21 -0.96
N LEU A 91 -12.03 4.64 -2.17
CA LEU A 91 -11.24 3.43 -2.40
C LEU A 91 -9.77 3.63 -2.00
N MET A 92 -9.15 4.75 -2.40
CA MET A 92 -7.77 5.06 -2.02
C MET A 92 -7.62 5.22 -0.50
N MET A 93 -8.58 5.90 0.15
CA MET A 93 -8.55 6.09 1.61
C MET A 93 -8.69 4.76 2.37
N THR A 94 -9.50 3.84 1.85
CA THR A 94 -9.69 2.49 2.39
C THR A 94 -8.42 1.64 2.29
N VAL A 95 -7.72 1.74 1.16
CA VAL A 95 -6.47 1.02 0.89
C VAL A 95 -5.28 1.61 1.67
N GLN A 96 -5.29 2.92 1.88
CA GLN A 96 -4.22 3.65 2.56
C GLN A 96 -4.08 3.23 4.03
N SER A 97 -5.20 3.08 4.74
CA SER A 97 -5.23 2.74 6.17
C SER A 97 -4.46 1.45 6.53
N PRO A 98 -4.73 0.29 5.90
CA PRO A 98 -3.96 -0.94 6.14
C PRO A 98 -2.50 -0.84 5.69
N ALA A 99 -2.20 -0.09 4.62
CA ALA A 99 -0.83 0.11 4.15
C ALA A 99 0.03 0.89 5.19
N ILE A 100 -0.53 1.94 5.79
CA ILE A 100 0.09 2.68 6.89
C ILE A 100 0.36 1.77 8.09
N MET A 101 -0.60 0.92 8.44
CA MET A 101 -0.49 -0.01 9.57
C MET A 101 0.69 -0.97 9.41
N VAL A 102 1.01 -1.40 8.20
CA VAL A 102 2.20 -2.23 7.92
C VAL A 102 3.50 -1.50 8.27
N GLY A 103 3.58 -0.21 7.93
CA GLY A 103 4.73 0.63 8.30
C GLY A 103 4.89 0.77 9.82
N ILE A 104 3.78 1.04 10.53
CA ILE A 104 3.78 1.15 12.00
C ILE A 104 4.25 -0.17 12.63
N ARG A 105 3.68 -1.30 12.20
CA ARG A 105 4.06 -2.63 12.70
C ARG A 105 5.55 -2.89 12.50
N LEU A 106 6.11 -2.53 11.35
CA LEU A 106 7.54 -2.69 11.10
C LEU A 106 8.37 -1.87 12.10
N ILE A 107 8.01 -0.62 12.38
CA ILE A 107 8.74 0.21 13.35
C ILE A 107 8.63 -0.38 14.75
N THR A 108 7.43 -0.78 15.17
CA THR A 108 7.21 -1.38 16.50
C THR A 108 7.97 -2.70 16.65
N ASP A 109 7.96 -3.57 15.64
CA ASP A 109 8.72 -4.84 15.63
C ASP A 109 10.24 -4.61 15.71
N ARG A 110 10.74 -3.49 15.17
CA ARG A 110 12.13 -3.07 15.36
C ARG A 110 12.41 -2.60 16.80
N GLN A 111 11.48 -1.85 17.40
CA GLN A 111 11.64 -1.29 18.74
C GLN A 111 11.59 -2.32 19.86
N THR A 112 10.72 -3.32 19.75
CA THR A 112 10.54 -4.37 20.77
C THR A 112 11.68 -5.38 20.80
N GLY A 113 12.66 -5.26 19.90
CA GLY A 113 13.76 -6.23 19.81
C GLY A 113 13.35 -7.54 19.14
N TYR A 114 12.12 -7.68 18.64
CA TYR A 114 11.68 -8.84 17.86
C TYR A 114 12.55 -9.04 16.61
N LEU A 115 13.12 -7.95 16.08
CA LEU A 115 14.11 -8.04 15.01
C LEU A 115 15.38 -8.81 15.43
N ARG A 116 15.81 -8.75 16.70
CA ARG A 116 16.97 -9.51 17.21
C ARG A 116 16.66 -11.00 17.38
N GLU A 117 15.41 -11.35 17.67
CA GLU A 117 14.91 -12.73 17.71
C GLU A 117 14.70 -13.30 16.30
N LEU A 118 14.19 -12.50 15.36
CA LEU A 118 14.11 -12.85 13.94
C LEU A 118 15.48 -12.96 13.26
N LEU A 119 16.50 -12.26 13.76
CA LEU A 119 17.89 -12.40 13.28
C LEU A 119 18.53 -13.74 13.69
N MET A 120 17.93 -14.49 14.62
CA MET A 120 18.28 -15.89 14.86
C MET A 120 17.61 -16.86 13.87
N ALA A 121 16.60 -16.40 13.12
CA ALA A 121 16.00 -17.18 12.04
C ALA A 121 16.86 -17.03 10.76
N PRO A 122 17.12 -18.12 10.01
CA PRO A 122 17.91 -18.10 8.79
C PRO A 122 17.10 -17.53 7.60
N VAL A 123 16.59 -16.30 7.73
CA VAL A 123 15.76 -15.62 6.73
C VAL A 123 16.36 -14.26 6.40
N SER A 124 16.48 -13.94 5.11
CA SER A 124 17.07 -12.67 4.70
C SER A 124 16.16 -11.49 5.10
N ARG A 125 16.79 -10.39 5.53
CA ARG A 125 16.13 -9.12 5.84
C ARG A 125 15.25 -8.60 4.69
N ALA A 126 15.67 -8.83 3.44
CA ALA A 126 14.91 -8.46 2.25
C ALA A 126 13.65 -9.31 2.08
N THR A 127 13.71 -10.61 2.38
CA THR A 127 12.56 -11.53 2.34
C THR A 127 11.49 -11.11 3.34
N LEU A 128 11.87 -10.63 4.53
CA LEU A 128 10.93 -10.10 5.52
C LEU A 128 10.20 -8.85 5.01
N LEU A 129 10.91 -7.89 4.40
CA LEU A 129 10.27 -6.71 3.81
C LEU A 129 9.34 -7.08 2.65
N LEU A 130 9.77 -7.97 1.76
CA LEU A 130 8.95 -8.44 0.65
C LEU A 130 7.69 -9.16 1.14
N GLY A 131 7.81 -9.99 2.17
CA GLY A 131 6.68 -10.66 2.80
C GLY A 131 5.69 -9.68 3.43
N ASN A 132 6.19 -8.67 4.16
CA ASN A 132 5.34 -7.61 4.74
C ASN A 132 4.68 -6.75 3.64
N CYS A 133 5.40 -6.45 2.56
CA CYS A 133 4.85 -5.70 1.43
C CYS A 133 3.74 -6.49 0.73
N ALA A 134 3.97 -7.78 0.47
CA ALA A 134 2.97 -8.65 -0.14
C ALA A 134 1.75 -8.84 0.78
N GLY A 135 1.97 -9.13 2.06
CA GLY A 135 0.89 -9.27 3.06
C GLY A 135 0.07 -8.00 3.20
N GLY A 136 0.74 -6.84 3.29
CA GLY A 136 0.11 -5.53 3.30
C GLY A 136 -0.72 -5.23 2.05
N THR A 137 -0.17 -5.53 0.87
CA THR A 137 -0.86 -5.35 -0.41
C THR A 137 -2.12 -6.20 -0.48
N VAL A 138 -2.05 -7.47 -0.06
CA VAL A 138 -3.20 -8.38 -0.04
C VAL A 138 -4.26 -7.90 0.92
N VAL A 139 -3.90 -7.54 2.16
CA VAL A 139 -4.85 -7.04 3.16
C VAL A 139 -5.54 -5.75 2.68
N ALA A 140 -4.77 -4.82 2.13
CA ALA A 140 -5.29 -3.57 1.59
C ALA A 140 -6.21 -3.80 0.38
N THR A 141 -5.83 -4.72 -0.50
CA THR A 141 -6.67 -5.13 -1.65
C THR A 141 -7.97 -5.76 -1.18
N VAL A 142 -7.96 -6.64 -0.18
CA VAL A 142 -9.18 -7.26 0.37
C VAL A 142 -10.11 -6.20 0.94
N GLN A 143 -9.60 -5.23 1.72
CA GLN A 143 -10.42 -4.13 2.24
C GLN A 143 -10.98 -3.25 1.12
N GLY A 144 -10.15 -2.91 0.12
CA GLY A 144 -10.59 -2.18 -1.07
C GLY A 144 -11.64 -2.94 -1.88
N ALA A 145 -11.51 -4.26 -2.01
CA ALA A 145 -12.47 -5.11 -2.71
C ALA A 145 -13.83 -5.17 -2.00
N VAL A 146 -13.86 -5.14 -0.66
CA VAL A 146 -15.11 -5.04 0.09
C VAL A 146 -15.81 -3.71 -0.17
N LEU A 147 -15.09 -2.59 -0.21
CA LEU A 147 -15.68 -1.30 -0.60
C LEU A 147 -16.11 -1.31 -2.08
N LEU A 148 -15.33 -1.96 -2.96
CA LEU A 148 -15.66 -2.12 -4.38
C LEU A 148 -16.96 -2.90 -4.58
N ALA A 149 -17.30 -3.85 -3.70
CA ALA A 149 -18.59 -4.55 -3.75
C ALA A 149 -19.79 -3.60 -3.60
N LEU A 150 -19.59 -2.45 -2.94
CA LEU A 150 -20.59 -1.38 -2.81
C LEU A 150 -20.69 -0.47 -4.04
N ALA A 151 -19.97 -0.76 -5.14
CA ALA A 151 -20.03 0.03 -6.38
C ALA A 151 -21.47 0.26 -6.88
N GLY A 152 -22.32 -0.75 -6.82
CA GLY A 152 -23.73 -0.64 -7.22
C GLY A 152 -24.54 0.35 -6.38
N ALA A 153 -24.22 0.51 -5.09
CA ALA A 153 -24.88 1.48 -4.22
C ALA A 153 -24.56 2.93 -4.62
N VAL A 154 -23.50 3.14 -5.38
CA VAL A 154 -23.03 4.44 -5.89
C VAL A 154 -23.48 4.69 -7.34
N GLY A 155 -24.26 3.77 -7.91
CA GLY A 155 -24.75 3.87 -9.29
C GLY A 155 -23.76 3.41 -10.35
N LEU A 156 -22.69 2.69 -9.98
CA LEU A 156 -21.78 2.07 -10.96
C LEU A 156 -22.35 0.74 -11.47
N PRO A 157 -22.27 0.45 -12.77
CA PRO A 157 -22.70 -0.83 -13.31
C PRO A 157 -21.79 -1.97 -12.82
N TYR A 158 -22.39 -3.12 -12.50
CA TYR A 158 -21.65 -4.35 -12.21
C TYR A 158 -21.15 -5.01 -13.51
N ASP A 159 -20.31 -4.30 -14.27
CA ASP A 159 -19.61 -4.84 -15.44
C ASP A 159 -18.37 -5.62 -14.98
N PRO A 160 -18.22 -6.92 -15.34
CA PRO A 160 -17.08 -7.72 -14.91
C PRO A 160 -15.73 -7.13 -15.28
N LEU A 161 -15.65 -6.46 -16.44
CA LEU A 161 -14.41 -5.89 -16.93
C LEU A 161 -14.06 -4.56 -16.23
N LEU A 162 -15.06 -3.73 -15.92
CA LEU A 162 -14.89 -2.57 -15.04
C LEU A 162 -14.40 -3.00 -13.65
N LEU A 163 -15.03 -4.00 -13.03
CA LEU A 163 -14.61 -4.51 -11.72
C LEU A 163 -13.19 -5.07 -11.75
N ALA A 164 -12.82 -5.79 -12.82
CA ALA A 164 -11.46 -6.29 -12.99
C ALA A 164 -10.43 -5.15 -13.14
N LEU A 165 -10.76 -4.09 -13.89
CA LEU A 165 -9.92 -2.89 -14.02
C LEU A 165 -9.75 -2.17 -12.68
N LEU A 166 -10.84 -1.94 -11.96
CA LEU A 166 -10.82 -1.30 -10.64
C LEU A 166 -10.02 -2.12 -9.63
N LEU A 167 -10.22 -3.45 -9.62
CA LEU A 167 -9.45 -4.34 -8.74
C LEU A 167 -7.96 -4.32 -9.08
N THR A 168 -7.59 -4.31 -10.37
CA THR A 168 -6.20 -4.20 -10.81
C THR A 168 -5.57 -2.88 -10.37
N GLY A 169 -6.32 -1.78 -10.51
CA GLY A 169 -5.91 -0.48 -10.01
C GLY A 169 -5.72 -0.45 -8.49
N VAL A 170 -6.66 -1.04 -7.74
CA VAL A 170 -6.57 -1.20 -6.28
C VAL A 170 -5.35 -2.01 -5.86
N ILE A 171 -5.02 -3.11 -6.56
CA ILE A 171 -3.83 -3.91 -6.27
C ILE A 171 -2.57 -3.07 -6.46
N LEU A 172 -2.49 -2.36 -7.58
CA LEU A 172 -1.31 -1.58 -7.94
C LEU A 172 -1.06 -0.41 -6.98
N THR A 173 -2.13 0.29 -6.59
CA THR A 173 -2.05 1.39 -5.61
C THR A 173 -1.78 0.85 -4.22
N SER A 174 -2.40 -0.26 -3.81
CA SER A 174 -2.11 -0.95 -2.54
C SER A 174 -0.63 -1.29 -2.42
N PHE A 175 -0.04 -1.86 -3.48
CA PHE A 175 1.37 -2.19 -3.53
C PHE A 175 2.24 -0.93 -3.39
N THR A 176 1.93 0.11 -4.16
CA THR A 176 2.71 1.36 -4.18
C THR A 176 2.69 2.06 -2.84
N ILE A 177 1.52 2.21 -2.22
CA ILE A 177 1.36 2.88 -0.92
C ILE A 177 2.02 2.04 0.18
N THR A 178 1.87 0.71 0.15
CA THR A 178 2.52 -0.18 1.13
C THR A 178 4.03 -0.09 1.02
N ALA A 179 4.58 -0.09 -0.19
CA ALA A 179 6.01 0.06 -0.43
C ALA A 179 6.53 1.43 0.05
N LEU A 180 5.79 2.52 -0.19
CA LEU A 180 6.12 3.85 0.34
C LEU A 180 6.09 3.89 1.86
N ALA A 181 5.04 3.33 2.48
CA ALA A 181 4.91 3.27 3.93
C ALA A 181 6.07 2.48 4.57
N LEU A 182 6.48 1.36 3.95
CA LEU A 182 7.65 0.60 4.36
C LEU A 182 8.95 1.38 4.17
N ALA A 183 9.13 2.09 3.04
CA ALA A 183 10.31 2.93 2.79
C ALA A 183 10.45 4.04 3.84
N LEU A 184 9.35 4.68 4.21
CA LEU A 184 9.31 5.68 5.26
C LEU A 184 9.55 5.04 6.63
N ALA A 185 8.97 3.86 6.90
CA ALA A 185 9.12 3.14 8.16
C ALA A 185 10.57 2.70 8.43
N VAL A 186 11.29 2.23 7.41
CA VAL A 186 12.73 1.89 7.53
C VAL A 186 13.58 3.15 7.79
N SER A 187 13.07 4.32 7.44
CA SER A 187 13.78 5.59 7.59
C SER A 187 13.62 6.24 8.97
N LEU A 188 12.63 5.81 9.75
CA LEU A 188 12.28 6.39 11.04
C LEU A 188 12.53 5.42 12.18
N ALA A 189 13.05 5.92 13.29
CA ALA A 189 13.33 5.11 14.48
C ALA A 189 12.13 4.99 15.44
N ARG A 190 11.15 5.90 15.36
CA ARG A 190 10.04 6.01 16.31
C ARG A 190 8.69 5.96 15.64
N ALA A 191 7.80 5.08 16.12
CA ALA A 191 6.43 4.95 15.63
C ALA A 191 5.65 6.26 15.83
N GLU A 192 5.95 6.99 16.90
CA GLU A 192 5.36 8.31 17.19
C GLU A 192 5.70 9.34 16.10
N LEU A 193 6.98 9.44 15.71
CA LEU A 193 7.42 10.33 14.63
C LEU A 193 6.78 9.96 13.28
N PHE A 194 6.61 8.66 13.02
CA PHE A 194 5.91 8.19 11.83
C PHE A 194 4.44 8.64 11.82
N HIS A 195 3.74 8.55 12.97
CA HIS A 195 2.36 9.02 13.09
C HIS A 195 2.24 10.54 12.92
N MET A 196 3.15 11.31 13.52
CA MET A 196 3.16 12.78 13.39
C MET A 196 3.39 13.21 11.93
N LEU A 197 4.37 12.59 11.25
CA LEU A 197 4.66 12.87 9.86
C LEU A 197 3.50 12.49 8.94
N LEU A 198 2.89 11.32 9.16
CA LEU A 198 1.71 10.92 8.39
C LEU A 198 0.53 11.87 8.62
N GLY A 199 0.24 12.27 9.85
CA GLY A 199 -0.84 13.22 10.14
C GLY A 199 -0.64 14.56 9.42
N LEU A 200 0.60 15.06 9.41
CA LEU A 200 0.96 16.31 8.74
C LEU A 200 0.88 16.22 7.21
N VAL A 201 1.36 15.11 6.63
CA VAL A 201 1.53 14.96 5.17
C VAL A 201 0.29 14.38 4.50
N MET A 202 -0.43 13.47 5.15
CA MET A 202 -1.57 12.77 4.54
C MET A 202 -2.75 13.69 4.29
N MET A 203 -3.01 14.67 5.16
CA MET A 203 -4.09 15.63 4.94
C MET A 203 -3.89 16.42 3.63
N PRO A 204 -2.76 17.13 3.41
CA PRO A 204 -2.48 17.76 2.13
C PRO A 204 -2.56 16.79 0.95
N LEU A 205 -1.94 15.61 1.06
CA LEU A 205 -1.97 14.62 -0.02
C LEU A 205 -3.38 14.13 -0.33
N LEU A 206 -4.29 14.06 0.64
CA LEU A 206 -5.67 13.63 0.42
C LEU A 206 -6.42 14.66 -0.44
N PHE A 207 -6.30 15.94 -0.12
CA PHE A 207 -6.92 17.01 -0.91
C PHE A 207 -6.27 17.15 -2.31
N LEU A 208 -4.95 17.02 -2.40
CA LEU A 208 -4.21 17.07 -3.67
C LEU A 208 -4.32 15.77 -4.49
N SER A 209 -5.06 14.75 -4.02
CA SER A 209 -5.24 13.50 -4.76
C SER A 209 -6.27 13.59 -5.89
N GLY A 210 -7.10 14.64 -5.93
CA GLY A 210 -8.20 14.71 -6.88
C GLY A 210 -9.37 13.76 -6.56
N GLY A 211 -9.35 13.12 -5.38
CA GLY A 211 -10.41 12.22 -4.92
C GLY A 211 -11.62 12.97 -4.39
N PHE A 212 -11.39 14.07 -3.67
CA PHE A 212 -12.44 14.86 -3.01
C PHE A 212 -12.85 16.10 -3.80
N PHE A 213 -11.89 16.72 -4.51
CA PHE A 213 -12.10 17.94 -5.27
C PHE A 213 -11.45 17.84 -6.65
N PRO A 214 -12.06 18.42 -7.69
CA PRO A 214 -11.46 18.47 -9.03
C PRO A 214 -10.19 19.31 -9.02
N LEU A 215 -9.16 18.84 -9.74
CA LEU A 215 -7.83 19.46 -9.77
C LEU A 215 -7.69 20.56 -10.85
N ASP A 216 -8.71 20.75 -11.69
CA ASP A 216 -8.69 21.63 -12.87
C ASP A 216 -8.41 23.10 -12.50
N ASN A 217 -9.00 23.56 -11.40
CA ASN A 217 -8.94 24.95 -10.94
C ASN A 217 -7.82 25.23 -9.91
N LEU A 218 -6.88 24.30 -9.72
CA LEU A 218 -5.79 24.51 -8.77
C LEU A 218 -4.71 25.46 -9.32
N PRO A 219 -4.13 26.32 -8.46
CA PRO A 219 -2.98 27.14 -8.83
C PRO A 219 -1.77 26.25 -9.18
N GLY A 220 -0.89 26.74 -10.07
CA GLY A 220 0.18 25.91 -10.67
C GLY A 220 1.11 25.21 -9.66
N TRP A 221 1.34 25.80 -8.48
CA TRP A 221 2.13 25.17 -7.41
C TRP A 221 1.43 23.92 -6.83
N ALA A 222 0.10 23.96 -6.67
CA ALA A 222 -0.68 22.84 -6.16
C ALA A 222 -0.78 21.72 -7.21
N ARG A 223 -0.83 22.09 -8.51
CA ARG A 223 -0.76 21.13 -9.62
C ARG A 223 0.60 20.41 -9.69
N GLY A 224 1.69 21.12 -9.41
CA GLY A 224 3.02 20.50 -9.29
C GLY A 224 3.10 19.50 -8.12
N LEU A 225 2.48 19.82 -6.98
CA LEU A 225 2.43 18.93 -5.82
C LEU A 225 1.52 17.71 -6.04
N SER A 226 0.39 17.86 -6.74
CA SER A 226 -0.49 16.72 -7.07
C SER A 226 0.20 15.74 -8.03
N ALA A 227 1.04 16.23 -8.95
CA ALA A 227 1.86 15.39 -9.81
C ALA A 227 2.94 14.60 -9.07
N LEU A 228 3.32 14.98 -7.84
CA LEU A 228 4.24 14.20 -7.01
C LEU A 228 3.52 13.20 -6.10
N ASN A 229 2.19 13.26 -6.05
CA ASN A 229 1.38 12.49 -5.12
C ASN A 229 1.00 11.11 -5.69
N PRO A 230 1.51 9.99 -5.15
CA PRO A 230 1.16 8.65 -5.63
C PRO A 230 -0.33 8.34 -5.46
N LEU A 231 -1.02 8.96 -4.49
CA LEU A 231 -2.46 8.79 -4.33
C LEU A 231 -3.23 9.43 -5.48
N ALA A 232 -2.73 10.54 -6.03
CA ALA A 232 -3.37 11.20 -7.17
C ALA A 232 -3.40 10.27 -8.38
N TYR A 233 -2.28 9.62 -8.70
CA TYR A 233 -2.22 8.65 -9.80
C TYR A 233 -3.15 7.46 -9.57
N GLY A 234 -3.30 7.03 -8.32
CA GLY A 234 -4.23 5.95 -7.97
C GLY A 234 -5.70 6.33 -8.17
N VAL A 235 -6.09 7.54 -7.74
CA VAL A 235 -7.43 8.08 -7.97
C VAL A 235 -7.69 8.23 -9.46
N ASP A 236 -6.74 8.80 -10.20
CA ASP A 236 -6.89 9.08 -11.63
C ASP A 236 -7.04 7.79 -12.44
N LEU A 237 -6.22 6.78 -12.15
CA LEU A 237 -6.30 5.47 -12.80
C LEU A 237 -7.66 4.80 -12.58
N LEU A 238 -8.19 4.82 -11.35
CA LEU A 238 -9.53 4.29 -11.06
C LEU A 238 -10.61 5.12 -11.76
N ARG A 239 -10.54 6.46 -11.70
CA ARG A 239 -11.51 7.38 -12.28
C ARG A 239 -11.60 7.21 -13.80
N ARG A 240 -10.47 7.13 -14.49
CA ARG A 240 -10.41 6.91 -15.94
C ARG A 240 -10.88 5.52 -16.32
N SER A 241 -10.65 4.49 -15.49
CA SER A 241 -11.20 3.16 -15.74
C SER A 241 -12.74 3.13 -15.68
N ILE A 242 -13.35 3.95 -14.82
CA ILE A 242 -14.80 4.15 -14.77
C ILE A 242 -15.28 4.87 -16.03
N GLY A 243 -14.63 5.99 -16.41
CA GLY A 243 -15.00 6.77 -17.59
C GLY A 243 -14.91 6.00 -18.91
N LEU A 244 -14.05 4.97 -19.01
CA LEU A 244 -13.98 4.09 -20.18
C LEU A 244 -15.19 3.15 -20.34
N ARG A 245 -15.94 2.93 -19.26
CA ARG A 245 -16.95 1.86 -19.16
C ARG A 245 -18.36 2.37 -18.86
N VAL A 246 -18.48 3.58 -18.33
CA VAL A 246 -19.76 4.23 -18.04
C VAL A 246 -20.02 5.31 -19.09
N PRO A 247 -20.99 5.10 -20.01
CA PRO A 247 -21.40 6.13 -20.98
C PRO A 247 -21.82 7.42 -20.25
N ASP A 248 -21.58 8.57 -20.88
CA ASP A 248 -21.96 9.92 -20.41
C ASP A 248 -21.17 10.50 -19.22
N GLN A 249 -20.13 9.83 -18.73
CA GLN A 249 -19.19 10.48 -17.79
C GLN A 249 -18.09 11.22 -18.56
N PRO A 250 -17.90 12.54 -18.39
CA PRO A 250 -16.73 13.21 -18.95
C PRO A 250 -15.46 12.56 -18.39
N PRO A 251 -14.42 12.33 -19.23
CA PRO A 251 -13.11 11.89 -18.75
C PRO A 251 -12.52 12.99 -17.88
N THR A 252 -12.84 12.96 -16.59
CA THR A 252 -12.31 13.87 -15.58
C THR A 252 -10.92 13.37 -15.20
N ALA A 253 -9.96 13.53 -16.11
CA ALA A 253 -8.56 13.20 -15.83
C ALA A 253 -8.01 14.27 -14.88
N ALA A 254 -7.70 13.87 -13.65
CA ALA A 254 -7.29 14.79 -12.60
C ALA A 254 -5.82 15.23 -12.78
N ILE A 255 -5.01 14.45 -13.51
CA ILE A 255 -3.59 14.71 -13.70
C ILE A 255 -3.30 15.16 -15.13
N GLU A 256 -2.75 16.35 -15.26
CA GLU A 256 -2.20 16.89 -16.52
C GLU A 256 -0.67 16.97 -16.41
N TRP A 257 0.05 16.29 -17.29
CA TRP A 257 1.49 16.49 -17.47
C TRP A 257 1.68 17.51 -18.59
N LEU A 258 2.15 18.73 -18.27
CA LEU A 258 2.44 19.76 -19.29
C LEU A 258 1.26 20.01 -20.27
N GLY A 259 0.03 19.93 -19.78
CA GLY A 259 -1.19 20.13 -20.58
C GLY A 259 -1.60 18.94 -21.44
N HIS A 260 -1.01 17.75 -21.25
CA HIS A 260 -1.42 16.50 -21.88
C HIS A 260 -1.77 15.47 -20.81
N HIS A 261 -2.90 14.79 -20.97
CA HIS A 261 -3.25 13.65 -20.12
C HIS A 261 -2.35 12.46 -20.49
N PRO A 262 -1.49 11.97 -19.58
CA PRO A 262 -0.68 10.80 -19.88
C PRO A 262 -1.59 9.61 -20.24
N PRO A 263 -1.13 8.63 -21.03
CA PRO A 263 -1.94 7.44 -21.27
C PRO A 263 -2.09 6.61 -19.98
N LEU A 264 -3.22 5.93 -19.81
CA LEU A 264 -3.54 5.09 -18.63
C LEU A 264 -2.43 4.10 -18.27
N LEU A 265 -1.80 3.50 -19.29
CA LEU A 265 -0.69 2.56 -19.11
C LEU A 265 0.56 3.24 -18.54
N LEU A 266 0.78 4.51 -18.87
CA LEU A 266 1.91 5.28 -18.35
C LEU A 266 1.69 5.65 -16.89
N GLU A 267 0.48 6.05 -16.48
CA GLU A 267 0.17 6.25 -15.06
C GLU A 267 0.35 4.97 -14.24
N ALA A 268 -0.13 3.84 -14.77
CA ALA A 268 0.08 2.54 -14.15
C ALA A 268 1.58 2.19 -14.05
N ALA A 269 2.35 2.46 -15.10
CA ALA A 269 3.80 2.25 -15.09
C ALA A 269 4.51 3.18 -14.10
N VAL A 270 4.11 4.46 -14.00
CA VAL A 270 4.64 5.43 -13.03
C VAL A 270 4.35 4.99 -11.60
N LEU A 271 3.13 4.55 -11.31
CA LEU A 271 2.78 3.96 -10.01
C LEU A 271 3.62 2.73 -9.69
N LEU A 272 3.71 1.79 -10.63
CA LEU A 272 4.48 0.56 -10.45
C LEU A 272 5.94 0.86 -10.20
N THR A 273 6.55 1.73 -11.01
CA THR A 273 7.95 2.12 -10.89
C THR A 273 8.20 2.86 -9.57
N ALA A 274 7.32 3.76 -9.14
CA ALA A 274 7.40 4.41 -7.85
C ALA A 274 7.35 3.40 -6.69
N GLY A 275 6.43 2.43 -6.74
CA GLY A 275 6.32 1.36 -5.76
C GLY A 275 7.55 0.47 -5.71
N VAL A 276 8.06 0.05 -6.88
CA VAL A 276 9.27 -0.77 -6.99
C VAL A 276 10.50 -0.01 -6.47
N LEU A 277 10.66 1.27 -6.84
CA LEU A 277 11.76 2.11 -6.36
C LEU A 277 11.71 2.29 -4.84
N ALA A 278 10.52 2.54 -4.28
CA ALA A 278 10.34 2.63 -2.83
C ALA A 278 10.70 1.32 -2.13
N LEU A 279 10.28 0.18 -2.68
CA LEU A 279 10.61 -1.14 -2.13
C LEU A 279 12.10 -1.47 -2.24
N LEU A 280 12.74 -1.12 -3.36
CA LEU A 280 14.19 -1.24 -3.56
C LEU A 280 14.97 -0.35 -2.59
N TYR A 281 14.50 0.88 -2.35
CA TYR A 281 15.07 1.77 -1.35
C TYR A 281 14.95 1.18 0.05
N ALA A 282 13.75 0.70 0.43
CA ALA A 282 13.49 0.10 1.72
C ALA A 282 14.39 -1.13 1.97
N THR A 283 14.50 -2.02 0.98
CA THR A 283 15.35 -3.22 1.07
C THR A 283 16.84 -2.89 1.17
N ARG A 284 17.35 -1.94 0.37
CA ARG A 284 18.74 -1.49 0.43
C ARG A 284 19.08 -0.79 1.74
N ARG A 285 18.18 0.03 2.27
CA ARG A 285 18.40 0.72 3.54
C ARG A 285 18.37 -0.25 4.71
N PHE A 286 17.48 -1.23 4.68
CA PHE A 286 17.32 -2.22 5.75
C PHE A 286 18.44 -3.29 5.78
N SER A 287 19.14 -3.51 4.66
CA SER A 287 20.28 -4.43 4.59
C SER A 287 21.58 -3.85 5.12
N ARG A 288 21.70 -2.52 5.29
CA ARG A 288 22.90 -1.91 5.88
C ARG A 288 22.98 -2.27 7.37
N PRO A 289 24.09 -2.84 7.86
CA PRO A 289 24.32 -3.01 9.29
C PRO A 289 24.48 -1.61 9.92
N GLU A 290 23.70 -1.36 10.98
CA GLU A 290 23.94 -0.28 11.94
C GLU A 290 25.00 -0.73 12.95
#